data_AF-A0A423GT20-F1
#
_entry.id   AF-A0A423GT20-F1
#
_cell.length_a   1.000
_cell.length_b   1.000
_cell.length_c   1.000
_cell.angle_alpha   90.00
_cell.angle_beta   90.00
_cell.angle_gamma   90.00
#
_symmetry.space_group_name_H-M   'P 1'
#
loop_
_entity.id
_entity.type
_entity.pdbx_description
1 polymer ?
#
loop_
_entity_poly.entity_id
_entity_poly.type
_entity_poly.pdbx_seq_one_letter_code
_entity_poly.pdbx_strand_id
1 'polypeptide(L)'
;MDYPKSVPSAGLISGKFVDENPLTGTPGSLIPATWGNGVTQEIVNVIKAGELTPDETKNDQLLQAIQSVTAKGWNQDLALPIAALPLPTVATPDARLPVTPAAVSTSGGKVSIPAGVYISVGQEVLAGQLGRSRTFMTTAWSSADLLPNSGYFIRAQIIGGALTFYVQRGTIYDGAPDSLKGAVNGAAGGGFQSTPLDMCLAWVVTGAPGTVPTVRQIYNRARLTWTQTVNGTGVVYLPLDPHARAARLVAGNPTPSPTAITSLAFPQAGWLGGNYCYLSPVSPSSSNHAVGWADPANPTPCILFTSNVLNDVTVSALTASFDHSQLRSLWQVYQAEHTLGSTSAESDELLLSMGIKSHQALSDYSVGIAVNFSNAVNVNLSWELIR
;
A
#
# COMPACT_ATOMS: atom_id res chain seq x y z
N MET A 1 41.64 10.91 -18.15
CA MET A 1 42.00 9.68 -18.81
C MET A 1 41.15 9.53 -20.07
N ASP A 2 41.79 9.45 -21.22
CA ASP A 2 41.21 9.11 -22.53
C ASP A 2 42.16 8.11 -23.22
N TYR A 3 41.79 7.60 -24.40
CA TYR A 3 42.69 6.80 -25.24
C TYR A 3 44.01 7.55 -25.50
N PRO A 4 45.17 6.86 -25.53
CA PRO A 4 46.50 7.47 -25.66
C PRO A 4 46.80 7.89 -27.10
N LYS A 5 46.09 8.89 -27.59
CA LYS A 5 46.20 9.45 -28.95
C LYS A 5 47.53 10.13 -29.21
N SER A 6 48.19 10.68 -28.18
CA SER A 6 49.53 11.28 -28.31
C SER A 6 50.69 10.29 -28.29
N VAL A 7 50.46 9.03 -27.92
CA VAL A 7 51.52 8.01 -27.90
C VAL A 7 51.75 7.51 -29.34
N PRO A 8 52.92 7.77 -29.95
CA PRO A 8 53.21 7.30 -31.29
C PRO A 8 53.14 5.77 -31.34
N SER A 9 52.58 5.24 -32.43
CA SER A 9 52.48 3.80 -32.65
C SER A 9 51.71 3.04 -31.55
N ALA A 10 50.77 3.68 -30.85
CA ALA A 10 49.89 3.03 -29.86
C ALA A 10 48.89 2.04 -30.47
N GLY A 11 48.90 1.84 -31.80
CA GLY A 11 47.99 0.94 -32.50
C GLY A 11 46.55 1.42 -32.44
N LEU A 12 46.32 2.72 -32.67
CA LEU A 12 44.98 3.32 -32.66
C LEU A 12 44.50 3.59 -34.08
N ILE A 13 43.26 3.17 -34.41
CA ILE A 13 42.53 3.62 -35.60
C ILE A 13 41.25 4.29 -35.11
N SER A 14 40.98 5.51 -35.64
CA SER A 14 39.84 6.34 -35.21
C SER A 14 39.77 6.56 -33.69
N GLY A 15 40.93 6.58 -33.01
CA GLY A 15 41.04 6.81 -31.58
C GLY A 15 40.73 5.61 -30.69
N LYS A 16 40.73 4.37 -31.23
CA LYS A 16 40.55 3.12 -30.48
C LYS A 16 41.63 2.10 -30.84
N PHE A 17 41.96 1.22 -29.89
CA PHE A 17 42.94 0.15 -30.12
C PHE A 17 42.47 -0.79 -31.24
N VAL A 18 43.41 -1.24 -32.06
CA VAL A 18 43.21 -2.24 -33.12
C VAL A 18 44.28 -3.31 -33.05
N ASP A 19 43.91 -4.56 -33.33
CA ASP A 19 44.87 -5.65 -33.41
C ASP A 19 45.71 -5.53 -34.70
N GLU A 20 46.88 -6.17 -34.70
CA GLU A 20 47.77 -6.16 -35.86
C GLU A 20 47.08 -6.80 -37.07
N ASN A 21 47.31 -6.20 -38.25
CA ASN A 21 46.87 -6.78 -39.52
C ASN A 21 48.09 -7.22 -40.34
N PRO A 22 48.44 -8.52 -40.31
CA PRO A 22 49.57 -9.06 -41.06
C PRO A 22 49.43 -8.93 -42.58
N LEU A 23 48.19 -8.85 -43.09
CA LEU A 23 47.91 -8.80 -44.54
C LEU A 23 48.17 -7.40 -45.13
N THR A 24 48.00 -6.36 -44.32
CA THR A 24 48.23 -4.96 -44.72
C THR A 24 49.50 -4.37 -44.11
N GLY A 25 50.27 -5.18 -43.37
CA GLY A 25 51.50 -4.76 -42.68
C GLY A 25 51.25 -3.65 -41.65
N THR A 26 50.03 -3.52 -41.13
CA THR A 26 49.65 -2.44 -40.22
C THR A 26 49.91 -2.86 -38.78
N PRO A 27 50.83 -2.20 -38.05
CA PRO A 27 51.12 -2.53 -36.66
C PRO A 27 49.90 -2.32 -35.77
N GLY A 28 49.60 -3.30 -34.91
CA GLY A 28 48.50 -3.25 -33.94
C GLY A 28 48.92 -2.70 -32.57
N SER A 29 47.96 -2.64 -31.66
CA SER A 29 48.20 -2.30 -30.26
C SER A 29 48.97 -3.41 -29.54
N LEU A 30 49.78 -3.03 -28.55
CA LEU A 30 50.56 -3.97 -27.73
C LEU A 30 49.71 -4.88 -26.84
N ILE A 31 48.46 -4.47 -26.60
CA ILE A 31 47.45 -5.21 -25.84
C ILE A 31 46.32 -5.61 -26.80
N PRO A 32 45.57 -6.69 -26.51
CA PRO A 32 44.41 -7.05 -27.31
C PRO A 32 43.43 -5.88 -27.40
N ALA A 33 43.04 -5.51 -28.62
CA ALA A 33 42.19 -4.35 -28.87
C ALA A 33 40.87 -4.42 -28.11
N THR A 34 40.27 -5.60 -28.04
CA THR A 34 39.03 -5.84 -27.29
C THR A 34 39.18 -5.50 -25.80
N TRP A 35 40.29 -5.92 -25.18
CA TRP A 35 40.54 -5.66 -23.77
C TRP A 35 40.83 -4.18 -23.50
N GLY A 36 41.73 -3.58 -24.29
CA GLY A 36 42.09 -2.17 -24.15
C GLY A 36 40.89 -1.25 -24.35
N ASN A 37 40.10 -1.49 -25.41
CA ASN A 37 38.89 -0.72 -25.66
C ASN A 37 37.83 -0.92 -24.57
N GLY A 38 37.65 -2.14 -24.05
CA GLY A 38 36.69 -2.41 -22.98
C GLY A 38 36.98 -1.60 -21.72
N VAL A 39 38.21 -1.71 -21.20
CA VAL A 39 38.62 -1.00 -19.97
C VAL A 39 38.63 0.52 -20.18
N THR A 40 39.23 1.02 -21.26
CA THR A 40 39.29 2.47 -21.51
C THR A 40 37.89 3.06 -21.72
N GLN A 41 36.98 2.35 -22.41
CA GLN A 41 35.63 2.84 -22.62
C GLN A 41 34.81 2.91 -21.32
N GLU A 42 34.97 1.95 -20.41
CA GLU A 42 34.32 1.99 -19.10
C GLU A 42 34.76 3.22 -18.29
N ILE A 43 36.07 3.48 -18.24
CA ILE A 43 36.64 4.65 -17.56
C ILE A 43 36.14 5.95 -18.21
N VAL A 44 36.16 6.04 -19.54
CA VAL A 44 35.65 7.21 -20.28
C VAL A 44 34.16 7.46 -19.99
N ASN A 45 33.36 6.40 -19.88
CA ASN A 45 31.94 6.53 -19.55
C ASN A 45 31.73 7.10 -18.15
N VAL A 46 32.51 6.65 -17.15
CA VAL A 46 32.47 7.19 -15.78
C VAL A 46 32.89 8.66 -15.77
N ILE A 47 33.95 9.03 -16.48
CA ILE A 47 34.44 10.42 -16.57
C ILE A 47 33.36 11.34 -17.16
N LYS A 48 32.72 10.92 -18.25
CA LYS A 48 31.61 11.66 -18.87
C LYS A 48 30.39 11.77 -17.95
N ALA A 49 30.08 10.72 -17.19
CA ALA A 49 28.99 10.74 -16.21
C ALA A 49 29.26 11.73 -15.06
N GLY A 50 30.53 11.96 -14.71
CA GLY A 50 30.95 13.04 -13.83
C GLY A 50 30.92 14.45 -14.44
N GLU A 51 30.43 14.58 -15.68
CA GLU A 51 30.46 15.81 -16.51
C GLU A 51 31.87 16.36 -16.72
N LEU A 52 32.87 15.47 -16.73
CA LEU A 52 34.24 15.83 -17.07
C LEU A 52 34.51 15.44 -18.53
N THR A 53 35.33 16.25 -19.21
CA THR A 53 35.83 15.91 -20.54
C THR A 53 37.03 14.97 -20.40
N PRO A 54 36.99 13.74 -20.95
CA PRO A 54 38.15 12.83 -20.95
C PRO A 54 39.39 13.50 -21.56
N ASP A 55 40.50 13.41 -20.85
CA ASP A 55 41.78 13.98 -21.22
C ASP A 55 42.88 12.93 -20.99
N GLU A 56 43.61 12.58 -22.05
CA GLU A 56 44.69 11.59 -21.99
C GLU A 56 45.85 12.01 -21.08
N THR A 57 46.01 13.30 -20.80
CA THR A 57 47.11 13.82 -19.97
C THR A 57 46.80 13.79 -18.47
N LYS A 58 45.57 13.44 -18.07
CA LYS A 58 45.11 13.45 -16.67
C LYS A 58 44.80 12.05 -16.15
N ASN A 59 45.46 11.67 -15.06
CA ASN A 59 45.34 10.34 -14.45
C ASN A 59 44.42 10.28 -13.22
N ASP A 60 43.88 11.41 -12.80
CA ASP A 60 43.00 11.53 -11.62
C ASP A 60 41.52 11.72 -12.00
N GLN A 61 41.19 11.84 -13.29
CA GLN A 61 39.81 12.11 -13.73
C GLN A 61 38.82 11.02 -13.36
N LEU A 62 39.23 9.76 -13.22
CA LEU A 62 38.33 8.70 -12.73
C LEU A 62 37.91 8.97 -11.29
N LEU A 63 38.89 9.30 -10.43
CA LEU A 63 38.63 9.67 -9.04
C LEU A 63 37.82 10.96 -8.95
N GLN A 64 38.18 11.99 -9.71
CA GLN A 64 37.43 13.25 -9.76
C GLN A 64 36.00 13.04 -10.26
N ALA A 65 35.77 12.14 -11.21
CA ALA A 65 34.43 11.81 -11.69
C ALA A 65 33.62 11.11 -10.60
N ILE A 66 34.20 10.14 -9.88
CA ILE A 66 33.56 9.48 -8.73
C ILE A 66 33.24 10.51 -7.65
N GLN A 67 34.20 11.39 -7.31
CA GLN A 67 34.00 12.45 -6.33
C GLN A 67 32.95 13.47 -6.79
N SER A 68 32.93 13.87 -8.06
CA SER A 68 31.94 14.77 -8.66
C SER A 68 30.54 14.17 -8.61
N VAL A 69 30.38 12.92 -9.07
CA VAL A 69 29.11 12.17 -8.99
C VAL A 69 28.64 12.02 -7.53
N THR A 70 29.57 11.84 -6.59
CA THR A 70 29.25 11.72 -5.16
C THR A 70 28.92 13.09 -4.52
N ALA A 71 29.64 14.16 -4.87
CA ALA A 71 29.55 15.50 -4.28
C ALA A 71 28.41 16.34 -4.84
N LYS A 72 28.01 16.13 -6.09
CA LYS A 72 26.71 16.58 -6.63
C LYS A 72 25.53 15.96 -5.86
N GLY A 73 25.83 15.06 -4.91
CA GLY A 73 24.90 14.08 -4.40
C GLY A 73 24.51 13.14 -5.53
N TRP A 74 24.03 11.97 -5.17
CA TRP A 74 23.04 11.32 -6.00
C TRP A 74 21.75 12.19 -5.95
N ASN A 75 21.80 13.43 -6.46
CA ASN A 75 20.77 14.48 -6.53
C ASN A 75 19.59 14.38 -5.54
N GLN A 76 19.76 14.29 -4.21
CA GLN A 76 18.61 14.19 -3.27
C GLN A 76 17.55 13.09 -3.59
N ASP A 77 17.82 12.26 -4.59
CA ASP A 77 17.01 11.18 -5.15
C ASP A 77 17.81 9.91 -4.85
N LEU A 78 18.10 9.74 -3.55
CA LEU A 78 18.88 8.64 -3.01
C LEU A 78 18.14 7.37 -3.37
N ALA A 79 18.64 6.68 -4.40
CA ALA A 79 18.17 5.34 -4.67
C ALA A 79 18.46 4.51 -3.43
N LEU A 80 17.41 3.98 -2.81
CA LEU A 80 17.51 3.15 -1.62
C LEU A 80 17.54 1.69 -2.04
N PRO A 81 18.07 0.78 -1.21
CA PRO A 81 17.75 -0.63 -1.33
C PRO A 81 16.24 -0.79 -1.47
N ILE A 82 15.79 -1.64 -2.41
CA ILE A 82 14.36 -1.78 -2.72
C ILE A 82 13.52 -2.09 -1.46
N ALA A 83 14.08 -2.85 -0.52
CA ALA A 83 13.44 -3.17 0.76
C ALA A 83 13.21 -1.98 1.70
N ALA A 84 13.93 -0.87 1.50
CA ALA A 84 13.79 0.35 2.29
C ALA A 84 12.84 1.38 1.64
N LEU A 85 12.31 1.09 0.45
CA LEU A 85 11.34 1.95 -0.20
C LEU A 85 9.97 1.86 0.49
N PRO A 86 9.23 2.98 0.58
CA PRO A 86 7.87 2.97 1.11
C PRO A 86 6.93 2.19 0.20
N LEU A 87 5.82 1.72 0.78
CA LEU A 87 4.73 1.15 -0.01
C LEU A 87 4.10 2.23 -0.92
N PRO A 88 3.56 1.82 -2.08
CA PRO A 88 2.90 2.73 -3.00
C PRO A 88 1.71 3.45 -2.37
N THR A 89 1.46 4.69 -2.79
CA THR A 89 0.40 5.55 -2.24
C THR A 89 -0.47 6.14 -3.35
N VAL A 90 -1.78 6.19 -3.13
CA VAL A 90 -2.72 6.93 -3.99
C VAL A 90 -3.11 8.23 -3.29
N ALA A 91 -2.96 9.37 -3.98
CA ALA A 91 -3.21 10.70 -3.42
C ALA A 91 -4.69 11.12 -3.51
N THR A 92 -5.59 10.26 -3.00
CA THR A 92 -7.01 10.59 -2.78
C THR A 92 -7.31 10.64 -1.28
N PRO A 93 -8.39 11.31 -0.84
CA PRO A 93 -8.76 11.35 0.58
C PRO A 93 -8.93 9.96 1.22
N ASP A 94 -9.38 8.98 0.45
CA ASP A 94 -9.61 7.60 0.88
C ASP A 94 -8.46 6.64 0.49
N ALA A 95 -7.40 7.15 -0.12
CA ALA A 95 -6.24 6.41 -0.60
C ALA A 95 -6.55 5.22 -1.54
N ARG A 96 -7.66 5.28 -2.27
CA ARG A 96 -8.04 4.31 -3.30
C ARG A 96 -8.11 4.99 -4.67
N LEU A 97 -7.63 4.29 -5.70
CA LEU A 97 -7.74 4.80 -7.07
C LEU A 97 -9.14 4.48 -7.61
N PRO A 98 -9.91 5.45 -8.13
CA PRO A 98 -11.20 5.18 -8.74
C PRO A 98 -11.08 4.19 -9.92
N VAL A 99 -11.98 3.22 -9.97
CA VAL A 99 -12.06 2.20 -11.02
C VAL A 99 -13.49 2.15 -11.53
N THR A 100 -13.68 2.29 -12.84
CA THR A 100 -15.01 2.19 -13.47
C THR A 100 -15.13 0.86 -14.20
N PRO A 101 -15.99 -0.07 -13.76
CA PRO A 101 -16.30 -1.28 -14.51
C PRO A 101 -17.38 -1.03 -15.57
N ALA A 102 -17.31 -1.75 -16.68
CA ALA A 102 -18.32 -1.73 -17.74
C ALA A 102 -18.62 -3.15 -18.24
N ALA A 103 -19.90 -3.43 -18.48
CA ALA A 103 -20.32 -4.66 -19.13
C ALA A 103 -19.91 -4.67 -20.62
N VAL A 104 -19.57 -5.85 -21.12
CA VAL A 104 -19.33 -6.09 -22.55
C VAL A 104 -20.10 -7.34 -22.94
N SER A 105 -20.92 -7.26 -23.99
CA SER A 105 -21.86 -8.33 -24.34
C SER A 105 -21.21 -9.69 -24.62
N THR A 106 -19.95 -9.70 -25.09
CA THR A 106 -19.23 -10.90 -25.50
C THR A 106 -18.13 -11.33 -24.52
N SER A 107 -17.94 -10.64 -23.40
CA SER A 107 -16.83 -10.89 -22.46
C SER A 107 -17.24 -10.68 -21.01
N GLY A 108 -16.34 -10.98 -20.06
CA GLY A 108 -16.55 -10.71 -18.64
C GLY A 108 -16.59 -9.22 -18.26
N GLY A 109 -16.47 -8.31 -19.24
CA GLY A 109 -16.47 -6.86 -19.08
C GLY A 109 -15.10 -6.22 -19.22
N LYS A 110 -15.02 -4.93 -18.88
CA LYS A 110 -13.80 -4.12 -18.84
C LYS A 110 -13.73 -3.29 -17.58
N VAL A 111 -12.52 -2.82 -17.25
CA VAL A 111 -12.27 -1.87 -16.17
C VAL A 111 -11.42 -0.71 -16.68
N SER A 112 -11.71 0.50 -16.18
CA SER A 112 -11.04 1.72 -16.60
C SER A 112 -10.56 2.55 -15.40
N ILE A 113 -9.45 3.24 -15.58
CA ILE A 113 -8.83 4.17 -14.63
C ILE A 113 -8.91 5.59 -15.21
N PRO A 114 -9.33 6.60 -14.42
CA PRO A 114 -9.36 7.98 -14.88
C PRO A 114 -7.97 8.61 -14.90
N ALA A 115 -7.82 9.65 -15.70
CA ALA A 115 -6.65 10.53 -15.65
C ALA A 115 -6.71 11.49 -14.44
N GLY A 116 -5.56 12.04 -14.05
CA GLY A 116 -5.49 13.18 -13.13
C GLY A 116 -5.38 12.83 -11.64
N VAL A 117 -5.22 11.55 -11.29
CA VAL A 117 -4.94 11.15 -9.90
C VAL A 117 -3.43 11.01 -9.72
N TYR A 118 -2.86 11.58 -8.66
CA TYR A 118 -1.46 11.38 -8.35
C TYR A 118 -1.27 10.06 -7.60
N ILE A 119 -0.26 9.29 -8.00
CA ILE A 119 0.17 8.09 -7.28
C ILE A 119 1.68 8.10 -7.10
N SER A 120 2.14 7.50 -6.00
CA SER A 120 3.56 7.32 -5.71
C SER A 120 3.90 5.83 -5.72
N VAL A 121 4.94 5.44 -6.44
CA VAL A 121 5.42 4.05 -6.57
C VAL A 121 6.92 4.03 -6.82
N GLY A 122 7.59 2.95 -6.40
CA GLY A 122 9.01 2.75 -6.63
C GLY A 122 9.34 2.49 -8.10
N GLN A 123 10.33 3.23 -8.60
CA GLN A 123 11.01 2.97 -9.85
C GLN A 123 12.38 2.37 -9.55
N GLU A 124 12.70 1.25 -10.19
CA GLU A 124 14.05 0.69 -10.14
C GLU A 124 15.05 1.64 -10.82
N VAL A 125 16.20 1.81 -10.17
CA VAL A 125 17.36 2.54 -10.68
C VAL A 125 18.44 1.54 -11.10
N LEU A 126 18.65 0.52 -10.27
CA LEU A 126 19.49 -0.63 -10.57
C LEU A 126 18.66 -1.88 -10.30
N ALA A 127 18.43 -2.66 -11.35
CA ALA A 127 17.50 -3.81 -11.33
C ALA A 127 17.81 -4.76 -10.16
N GLY A 128 16.80 -5.06 -9.36
CA GLY A 128 16.89 -5.96 -8.21
C GLY A 128 17.70 -5.44 -7.01
N GLN A 129 18.24 -4.21 -7.05
CA GLN A 129 19.09 -3.68 -5.98
C GLN A 129 18.59 -2.35 -5.43
N LEU A 130 18.56 -1.32 -6.29
CA LEU A 130 18.26 0.05 -5.89
C LEU A 130 17.03 0.56 -6.61
N GLY A 131 16.18 1.27 -5.89
CA GLY A 131 15.04 1.98 -6.46
C GLY A 131 14.80 3.32 -5.79
N ARG A 132 13.84 4.07 -6.30
CA ARG A 132 13.43 5.38 -5.77
C ARG A 132 11.93 5.54 -5.89
N SER A 133 11.31 6.08 -4.86
CA SER A 133 9.88 6.41 -4.93
C SER A 133 9.69 7.64 -5.81
N ARG A 134 8.75 7.58 -6.76
CA ARG A 134 8.40 8.71 -7.64
C ARG A 134 6.91 8.89 -7.70
N THR A 135 6.51 10.13 -7.95
CA THR A 135 5.10 10.50 -8.12
C THR A 135 4.79 10.65 -9.59
N PHE A 136 3.70 10.01 -10.02
CA PHE A 136 3.19 10.02 -11.38
C PHE A 136 1.72 10.45 -11.34
N MET A 137 1.29 11.16 -12.38
CA MET A 137 -0.13 11.42 -12.60
C MET A 137 -0.70 10.31 -13.48
N THR A 138 -1.87 9.77 -13.11
CA THR A 138 -2.54 8.77 -13.92
C THR A 138 -2.96 9.36 -15.26
N THR A 139 -2.82 8.57 -16.32
CA THR A 139 -3.47 8.80 -17.60
C THR A 139 -4.70 7.90 -17.71
N ALA A 140 -5.66 8.27 -18.56
CA ALA A 140 -6.82 7.43 -18.79
C ALA A 140 -6.37 6.08 -19.36
N TRP A 141 -6.82 4.99 -18.73
CA TRP A 141 -6.46 3.64 -19.13
C TRP A 141 -7.70 2.75 -19.10
N SER A 142 -7.74 1.76 -19.98
CA SER A 142 -8.79 0.73 -20.00
C SER A 142 -8.17 -0.63 -20.27
N SER A 143 -8.67 -1.66 -19.60
CA SER A 143 -8.25 -3.03 -19.84
C SER A 143 -8.69 -3.52 -21.22
N ALA A 144 -8.03 -4.58 -21.70
CA ALA A 144 -8.62 -5.45 -22.71
C ALA A 144 -9.92 -6.10 -22.16
N ASP A 145 -10.67 -6.75 -23.04
CA ASP A 145 -11.80 -7.57 -22.64
C ASP A 145 -11.36 -8.68 -21.67
N LEU A 146 -12.00 -8.70 -20.50
CA LEU A 146 -11.69 -9.67 -19.47
C LEU A 146 -12.41 -10.99 -19.76
N LEU A 147 -11.79 -12.10 -19.38
CA LEU A 147 -12.44 -13.40 -19.48
C LEU A 147 -13.63 -13.45 -18.50
N PRO A 148 -14.74 -14.11 -18.86
CA PRO A 148 -15.85 -14.33 -17.94
C PRO A 148 -15.44 -15.24 -16.78
N ASN A 149 -16.19 -15.18 -15.67
CA ASN A 149 -16.04 -16.04 -14.48
C ASN A 149 -14.60 -16.13 -13.96
N SER A 150 -13.89 -15.01 -13.90
CA SER A 150 -12.45 -14.95 -13.61
C SER A 150 -12.12 -13.89 -12.54
N GLY A 151 -11.07 -14.17 -11.76
CA GLY A 151 -10.48 -13.22 -10.83
C GLY A 151 -9.27 -12.50 -11.44
N TYR A 152 -9.32 -11.18 -11.45
CA TYR A 152 -8.24 -10.30 -11.93
C TYR A 152 -7.83 -9.31 -10.84
N PHE A 153 -6.60 -8.85 -10.92
CA PHE A 153 -6.11 -7.72 -10.14
C PHE A 153 -5.66 -6.63 -11.09
N ILE A 154 -6.15 -5.41 -10.85
CA ILE A 154 -5.62 -4.21 -11.52
C ILE A 154 -4.35 -3.84 -10.78
N ARG A 155 -3.27 -3.67 -11.52
CA ARG A 155 -1.95 -3.40 -10.98
C ARG A 155 -1.27 -2.27 -11.74
N ALA A 156 -0.30 -1.64 -11.11
CA ALA A 156 0.49 -0.58 -11.72
C ALA A 156 1.95 -0.65 -11.31
N GLN A 157 2.84 -0.46 -12.28
CA GLN A 157 4.29 -0.45 -12.06
C GLN A 157 4.98 0.51 -13.02
N ILE A 158 6.27 0.77 -12.80
CA ILE A 158 7.07 1.60 -13.70
C ILE A 158 7.80 0.73 -14.72
N ILE A 159 7.49 0.94 -16.01
CA ILE A 159 8.11 0.26 -17.15
C ILE A 159 8.66 1.34 -18.08
N GLY A 160 9.96 1.26 -18.41
CA GLY A 160 10.61 2.25 -19.28
C GLY A 160 10.53 3.69 -18.75
N GLY A 161 10.41 3.88 -17.43
CA GLY A 161 10.25 5.20 -16.79
C GLY A 161 8.83 5.76 -16.81
N ALA A 162 7.85 5.02 -17.33
CA ALA A 162 6.45 5.41 -17.38
C ALA A 162 5.58 4.56 -16.45
N LEU A 163 4.56 5.20 -15.87
CA LEU A 163 3.51 4.50 -15.13
C LEU A 163 2.69 3.63 -16.09
N THR A 164 2.67 2.32 -15.84
CA THR A 164 1.96 1.34 -16.66
C THR A 164 0.93 0.60 -15.82
N PHE A 165 -0.34 0.74 -16.19
CA PHE A 165 -1.43 -0.07 -15.66
C PHE A 165 -1.58 -1.37 -16.44
N TYR A 166 -1.92 -2.43 -15.73
CA TYR A 166 -2.18 -3.74 -16.33
C TYR A 166 -3.16 -4.54 -15.47
N VAL A 167 -3.68 -5.63 -16.04
CA VAL A 167 -4.41 -6.65 -15.27
C VAL A 167 -3.59 -7.92 -15.19
N GLN A 168 -3.77 -8.68 -14.11
CA GLN A 168 -3.19 -10.02 -13.97
C GLN A 168 -4.20 -10.93 -13.27
N ARG A 169 -4.39 -12.15 -13.77
CA ARG A 169 -5.27 -13.13 -13.10
C ARG A 169 -4.60 -13.68 -11.85
N GLY A 170 -5.40 -14.06 -10.85
CA GLY A 170 -4.86 -14.61 -9.61
C GLY A 170 -5.91 -14.83 -8.53
N THR A 171 -5.43 -15.15 -7.33
CA THR A 171 -6.24 -15.31 -6.12
C THR A 171 -5.78 -14.32 -5.04
N ILE A 172 -6.65 -13.94 -4.11
CA ILE A 172 -6.30 -13.01 -3.01
C ILE A 172 -5.22 -13.54 -2.07
N TYR A 173 -4.79 -14.79 -2.24
CA TYR A 173 -3.79 -15.48 -1.43
C TYR A 173 -2.45 -15.64 -2.15
N ASP A 174 -2.30 -15.11 -3.37
CA ASP A 174 -1.05 -15.22 -4.12
C ASP A 174 0.10 -14.51 -3.37
N GLY A 175 1.26 -15.18 -3.27
CA GLY A 175 2.47 -14.61 -2.69
C GLY A 175 3.14 -13.59 -3.61
N ALA A 176 3.86 -12.62 -3.04
CA ALA A 176 4.63 -11.67 -3.83
C ALA A 176 5.76 -12.40 -4.60
N PRO A 177 5.96 -12.12 -5.90
CA PRO A 177 7.07 -12.70 -6.64
C PRO A 177 8.41 -12.09 -6.19
N ASP A 178 9.53 -12.81 -6.40
CA ASP A 178 10.88 -12.37 -6.01
C ASP A 178 11.29 -11.05 -6.69
N SER A 179 10.77 -10.79 -7.89
CA SER A 179 10.96 -9.53 -8.62
C SER A 179 10.24 -8.34 -7.96
N LEU A 180 9.35 -8.61 -7.01
CA LEU A 180 8.36 -7.69 -6.45
C LEU A 180 7.42 -7.07 -7.49
N LYS A 181 7.39 -7.60 -8.71
CA LYS A 181 6.63 -7.08 -9.84
C LYS A 181 5.73 -8.15 -10.44
N GLY A 182 4.51 -7.77 -10.77
CA GLY A 182 3.58 -8.67 -11.43
C GLY A 182 3.88 -8.82 -12.92
N ALA A 183 3.28 -9.85 -13.51
CA ALA A 183 3.37 -10.12 -14.93
C ALA A 183 2.22 -9.43 -15.66
N VAL A 184 2.55 -8.53 -16.58
CA VAL A 184 1.56 -7.84 -17.42
C VAL A 184 0.71 -8.86 -18.17
N ASN A 185 -0.61 -8.84 -17.93
CA ASN A 185 -1.58 -9.79 -18.49
C ASN A 185 -1.30 -11.27 -18.15
N GLY A 186 -0.60 -11.53 -17.05
CA GLY A 186 -0.29 -12.88 -16.59
C GLY A 186 -1.55 -13.70 -16.26
N ALA A 187 -1.46 -15.01 -16.47
CA ALA A 187 -2.56 -15.95 -16.30
C ALA A 187 -2.82 -16.39 -14.85
N ALA A 188 -1.89 -16.10 -13.93
CA ALA A 188 -1.95 -16.43 -12.50
C ALA A 188 -1.01 -15.50 -11.71
N GLY A 189 -1.06 -15.58 -10.37
CA GLY A 189 -0.12 -14.90 -9.47
C GLY A 189 -0.31 -13.39 -9.36
N GLY A 190 -1.47 -12.85 -9.78
CA GLY A 190 -1.74 -11.42 -9.75
C GLY A 190 -2.21 -10.87 -8.40
N GLY A 191 -2.58 -11.73 -7.45
CA GLY A 191 -3.29 -11.29 -6.25
C GLY A 191 -2.45 -10.99 -5.02
N PHE A 192 -1.14 -10.86 -5.17
CA PHE A 192 -0.25 -10.43 -4.09
C PHE A 192 -0.46 -8.96 -3.71
N GLN A 193 -0.01 -8.59 -2.52
CA GLN A 193 -0.13 -7.24 -1.99
C GLN A 193 0.68 -6.23 -2.80
N SER A 194 0.43 -4.93 -2.59
CA SER A 194 1.32 -3.90 -3.12
C SER A 194 2.73 -4.11 -2.56
N THR A 195 3.73 -4.10 -3.44
CA THR A 195 5.15 -4.08 -3.08
C THR A 195 5.68 -2.67 -3.34
N PRO A 196 6.91 -2.34 -2.93
CA PRO A 196 7.48 -1.05 -3.27
C PRO A 196 7.57 -0.76 -4.77
N LEU A 197 7.62 -1.79 -5.63
CA LEU A 197 7.78 -1.65 -7.09
C LEU A 197 6.49 -1.84 -7.89
N ASP A 198 5.44 -2.34 -7.25
CA ASP A 198 4.21 -2.72 -7.93
C ASP A 198 2.99 -2.51 -7.02
N MET A 199 2.07 -1.68 -7.46
CA MET A 199 0.86 -1.30 -6.73
C MET A 199 -0.31 -2.18 -7.16
N CYS A 200 -0.93 -2.89 -6.21
CA CYS A 200 -2.22 -3.53 -6.41
C CYS A 200 -3.34 -2.50 -6.15
N LEU A 201 -4.22 -2.30 -7.13
CA LEU A 201 -5.21 -1.22 -7.14
C LEU A 201 -6.62 -1.72 -6.85
N ALA A 202 -6.97 -2.90 -7.35
CA ALA A 202 -8.29 -3.49 -7.14
C ALA A 202 -8.27 -5.00 -7.40
N TRP A 203 -9.11 -5.73 -6.69
CA TRP A 203 -9.54 -7.07 -7.04
C TRP A 203 -10.84 -6.99 -7.84
N VAL A 204 -10.83 -7.57 -9.05
CA VAL A 204 -11.93 -7.59 -10.00
C VAL A 204 -12.42 -9.02 -10.16
N VAL A 205 -13.73 -9.22 -10.01
CA VAL A 205 -14.39 -10.50 -10.27
C VAL A 205 -15.37 -10.32 -11.42
N THR A 206 -15.15 -11.05 -12.50
CA THR A 206 -16.03 -11.02 -13.69
C THR A 206 -17.11 -12.09 -13.59
N GLY A 207 -18.30 -11.78 -14.09
CA GLY A 207 -19.41 -12.73 -14.20
C GLY A 207 -19.50 -13.36 -15.59
N ALA A 208 -20.71 -13.79 -15.95
CA ALA A 208 -21.03 -14.24 -17.29
C ALA A 208 -20.90 -13.11 -18.33
N PRO A 209 -20.79 -13.43 -19.64
CA PRO A 209 -20.79 -12.41 -20.69
C PRO A 209 -21.94 -11.41 -20.58
N GLY A 210 -21.66 -10.12 -20.80
CA GLY A 210 -22.66 -9.05 -20.69
C GLY A 210 -22.93 -8.54 -19.27
N THR A 211 -22.25 -9.07 -18.25
CA THR A 211 -22.39 -8.59 -16.87
C THR A 211 -21.32 -7.54 -16.54
N VAL A 212 -21.61 -6.66 -15.58
CA VAL A 212 -20.66 -5.64 -15.08
C VAL A 212 -19.69 -6.32 -14.09
N PRO A 213 -18.36 -6.17 -14.24
CA PRO A 213 -17.40 -6.67 -13.26
C PRO A 213 -17.63 -6.10 -11.87
N THR A 214 -17.50 -6.95 -10.84
CA THR A 214 -17.46 -6.50 -9.44
C THR A 214 -16.04 -6.03 -9.10
N VAL A 215 -15.90 -4.80 -8.62
CA VAL A 215 -14.60 -4.21 -8.27
C VAL A 215 -14.51 -3.98 -6.77
N ARG A 216 -13.44 -4.48 -6.15
CA ARG A 216 -13.07 -4.22 -4.75
C ARG A 216 -11.73 -3.51 -4.73
N GLN A 217 -11.75 -2.21 -4.51
CA GLN A 217 -10.55 -1.37 -4.54
C GLN A 217 -9.63 -1.68 -3.35
N ILE A 218 -8.34 -1.50 -3.56
CA ILE A 218 -7.29 -1.72 -2.57
C ILE A 218 -6.84 -0.37 -2.02
N TYR A 219 -6.78 -0.29 -0.69
CA TYR A 219 -6.28 0.88 0.03
C TYR A 219 -4.75 0.99 -0.13
N ASN A 220 -4.22 2.10 -0.62
CA ASN A 220 -2.78 2.27 -0.89
C ASN A 220 -2.25 3.53 -0.22
N ARG A 221 -1.51 3.35 0.88
CA ARG A 221 -0.92 4.42 1.69
C ARG A 221 0.45 3.99 2.20
N ALA A 222 1.36 4.95 2.38
CA ALA A 222 2.71 4.69 2.88
C ALA A 222 2.74 3.99 4.25
N ARG A 223 1.69 4.16 5.04
CA ARG A 223 1.42 3.39 6.27
C ARG A 223 -0.04 2.95 6.25
N LEU A 224 -0.30 1.69 6.60
CA LEU A 224 -1.65 1.15 6.72
C LEU A 224 -2.35 1.55 8.03
N THR A 225 -1.87 2.65 8.63
CA THR A 225 -2.44 3.27 9.81
C THR A 225 -3.21 4.53 9.42
N TRP A 226 -4.27 4.78 10.16
CA TRP A 226 -5.15 5.92 9.99
C TRP A 226 -5.53 6.43 11.38
N THR A 227 -5.54 7.73 11.56
CA THR A 227 -5.96 8.37 12.81
C THR A 227 -6.96 9.48 12.55
N GLN A 228 -7.89 9.68 13.47
CA GLN A 228 -8.83 10.79 13.42
C GLN A 228 -9.32 11.16 14.81
N THR A 229 -9.58 12.45 15.02
CA THR A 229 -10.32 12.96 16.17
C THR A 229 -11.74 13.34 15.73
N VAL A 230 -12.76 12.88 16.45
CA VAL A 230 -14.17 13.14 16.14
C VAL A 230 -14.86 13.94 17.25
N ASN A 231 -15.81 14.77 16.85
CA ASN A 231 -16.61 15.65 17.73
C ASN A 231 -18.09 15.65 17.29
N GLY A 232 -19.01 15.79 18.24
CA GLY A 232 -20.45 15.82 17.98
C GLY A 232 -21.03 14.43 17.72
N THR A 233 -21.94 14.33 16.76
CA THR A 233 -22.61 13.08 16.38
C THR A 233 -22.44 12.84 14.88
N GLY A 234 -22.08 11.63 14.48
CA GLY A 234 -21.81 11.33 13.08
C GLY A 234 -21.31 9.91 12.85
N VAL A 235 -20.70 9.70 11.68
CA VAL A 235 -20.16 8.41 11.25
C VAL A 235 -18.74 8.60 10.75
N VAL A 236 -17.89 7.63 11.08
CA VAL A 236 -16.57 7.47 10.49
C VAL A 236 -16.44 6.10 9.86
N TYR A 237 -15.60 5.96 8.84
CA TYR A 237 -15.43 4.71 8.12
C TYR A 237 -14.00 4.21 8.28
N LEU A 238 -13.85 3.04 8.90
CA LEU A 238 -12.58 2.35 9.06
C LEU A 238 -12.19 1.73 7.70
N PRO A 239 -11.06 2.12 7.10
CA PRO A 239 -10.64 1.55 5.82
C PRO A 239 -10.53 0.02 5.88
N LEU A 240 -11.03 -0.66 4.85
CA LEU A 240 -10.93 -2.10 4.64
C LEU A 240 -10.62 -2.39 3.18
N ASP A 241 -9.84 -3.43 2.91
CA ASP A 241 -9.61 -3.95 1.57
C ASP A 241 -9.47 -5.48 1.57
N PRO A 242 -9.56 -6.14 0.39
CA PRO A 242 -9.45 -7.60 0.28
C PRO A 242 -8.12 -8.25 0.71
N HIS A 243 -7.06 -7.47 0.95
CA HIS A 243 -5.80 -8.00 1.46
C HIS A 243 -5.71 -7.97 2.98
N ALA A 244 -6.64 -7.32 3.68
CA ALA A 244 -6.69 -7.37 5.14
C ALA A 244 -6.78 -8.83 5.63
N ARG A 245 -6.12 -9.13 6.74
CA ARG A 245 -6.20 -10.43 7.43
C ARG A 245 -6.58 -10.23 8.87
N ALA A 246 -6.06 -9.17 9.45
CA ALA A 246 -6.48 -8.68 10.74
C ALA A 246 -6.52 -7.14 10.73
N ALA A 247 -7.04 -6.56 11.80
CA ALA A 247 -6.95 -5.13 12.04
C ALA A 247 -7.02 -4.82 13.53
N ARG A 248 -6.60 -3.61 13.88
CA ARG A 248 -6.61 -3.08 15.24
C ARG A 248 -7.18 -1.67 15.25
N LEU A 249 -8.03 -1.37 16.22
CA LEU A 249 -8.44 -0.01 16.57
C LEU A 249 -8.06 0.30 18.02
N VAL A 250 -7.61 1.52 18.27
CA VAL A 250 -7.62 2.13 19.60
C VAL A 250 -8.54 3.35 19.55
N ALA A 251 -9.48 3.42 20.48
CA ALA A 251 -10.34 4.58 20.69
C ALA A 251 -10.13 5.12 22.10
N GLY A 252 -9.98 6.43 22.25
CA GLY A 252 -9.83 7.06 23.57
C GLY A 252 -10.60 8.35 23.68
N ASN A 253 -11.31 8.54 24.79
CA ASN A 253 -12.02 9.78 25.12
C ASN A 253 -11.50 10.38 26.44
N PRO A 254 -10.30 11.01 26.44
CA PRO A 254 -9.71 11.56 27.66
C PRO A 254 -10.39 12.87 28.14
N THR A 255 -11.19 13.51 27.28
CA THR A 255 -11.94 14.73 27.60
C THR A 255 -13.42 14.48 27.35
N PRO A 256 -14.14 13.88 28.30
CA PRO A 256 -15.51 13.46 28.10
C PRO A 256 -16.46 14.65 28.09
N SER A 257 -17.64 14.45 27.53
CA SER A 257 -18.68 15.47 27.54
C SER A 257 -19.23 15.65 28.96
N PRO A 258 -19.33 16.89 29.48
CA PRO A 258 -19.88 17.15 30.80
C PRO A 258 -21.41 17.20 30.82
N THR A 259 -22.06 17.18 29.66
CA THR A 259 -23.52 17.40 29.52
C THR A 259 -24.25 16.27 28.81
N ALA A 260 -23.52 15.32 28.21
CA ALA A 260 -24.12 14.18 27.51
C ALA A 260 -23.23 12.95 27.54
N ILE A 261 -23.82 11.76 27.41
CA ILE A 261 -23.10 10.49 27.31
C ILE A 261 -22.45 10.37 25.94
N THR A 262 -21.14 10.09 25.92
CA THR A 262 -20.41 9.77 24.69
C THR A 262 -20.61 8.30 24.36
N SER A 263 -20.85 7.97 23.08
CA SER A 263 -20.83 6.57 22.63
C SER A 263 -20.14 6.42 21.29
N LEU A 264 -19.56 5.24 21.09
CA LEU A 264 -18.94 4.80 19.85
C LEU A 264 -19.37 3.34 19.60
N ALA A 265 -20.10 3.09 18.52
CA ALA A 265 -20.67 1.77 18.24
C ALA A 265 -20.74 1.49 16.73
N PHE A 266 -20.67 0.22 16.35
CA PHE A 266 -20.96 -0.15 14.97
C PHE A 266 -22.47 -0.01 14.69
N PRO A 267 -22.88 0.32 13.45
CA PRO A 267 -24.29 0.26 13.06
C PRO A 267 -24.75 -1.20 13.06
N GLN A 268 -26.04 -1.42 13.29
CA GLN A 268 -26.64 -2.75 13.38
C GLN A 268 -26.52 -3.58 12.09
N ALA A 269 -26.56 -2.93 10.92
CA ALA A 269 -26.63 -3.61 9.63
C ALA A 269 -25.42 -4.55 9.39
N GLY A 270 -25.73 -5.81 9.05
CA GLY A 270 -24.75 -6.83 8.72
C GLY A 270 -24.05 -7.47 9.91
N TRP A 271 -24.36 -7.09 11.15
CA TRP A 271 -23.83 -7.76 12.34
C TRP A 271 -24.66 -8.96 12.73
N LEU A 272 -24.00 -9.96 13.30
CA LEU A 272 -24.57 -11.11 13.97
C LEU A 272 -23.89 -11.19 15.34
N GLY A 273 -24.67 -11.27 16.42
CA GLY A 273 -24.10 -11.78 17.67
C GLY A 273 -23.25 -10.81 18.48
N GLY A 274 -23.72 -9.60 18.79
CA GLY A 274 -23.09 -8.80 19.83
C GLY A 274 -23.35 -9.40 21.21
N ASN A 275 -22.35 -10.02 21.85
CA ASN A 275 -22.39 -10.15 23.31
C ASN A 275 -21.41 -9.18 23.92
N TYR A 276 -21.84 -8.54 25.00
CA TYR A 276 -20.93 -7.89 25.91
C TYR A 276 -21.04 -8.50 27.30
N CYS A 277 -19.89 -8.57 27.97
CA CYS A 277 -19.78 -8.85 29.38
C CYS A 277 -19.25 -7.59 30.04
N TYR A 278 -19.81 -7.21 31.19
CA TYR A 278 -19.22 -6.14 31.98
C TYR A 278 -18.85 -6.59 33.39
N LEU A 279 -17.84 -5.92 33.93
CA LEU A 279 -17.42 -6.02 35.32
C LEU A 279 -17.34 -4.60 35.90
N SER A 280 -17.75 -4.43 37.15
CA SER A 280 -17.60 -3.18 37.88
C SER A 280 -16.99 -3.46 39.26
N PRO A 281 -16.07 -2.64 39.77
CA PRO A 281 -15.46 -2.83 41.10
C PRO A 281 -16.46 -2.89 42.25
N VAL A 282 -17.66 -2.33 42.08
CA VAL A 282 -18.72 -2.31 43.11
C VAL A 282 -19.77 -3.41 42.92
N SER A 283 -19.72 -4.17 41.83
CA SER A 283 -20.57 -5.34 41.59
C SER A 283 -19.79 -6.64 41.78
N PRO A 284 -20.20 -7.53 42.70
CA PRO A 284 -19.51 -8.80 42.93
C PRO A 284 -19.73 -9.82 41.80
N SER A 285 -20.64 -9.56 40.85
CA SER A 285 -20.97 -10.47 39.75
C SER A 285 -20.75 -9.81 38.39
N SER A 286 -20.19 -10.57 37.44
CA SER A 286 -20.20 -10.19 36.02
C SER A 286 -21.60 -10.40 35.42
N SER A 287 -22.00 -9.52 34.51
CA SER A 287 -23.22 -9.68 33.71
C SER A 287 -22.86 -10.04 32.28
N ASN A 288 -23.55 -11.03 31.71
CA ASN A 288 -23.37 -11.45 30.32
C ASN A 288 -24.65 -11.17 29.52
N HIS A 289 -24.53 -10.38 28.45
CA HIS A 289 -25.64 -10.01 27.58
C HIS A 289 -25.53 -10.73 26.23
N ALA A 290 -25.94 -12.00 26.17
CA ALA A 290 -25.90 -12.81 24.95
C ALA A 290 -27.02 -12.52 23.94
N VAL A 291 -27.91 -11.55 24.22
CA VAL A 291 -29.13 -11.28 23.43
C VAL A 291 -28.82 -10.96 21.97
N GLY A 292 -27.66 -10.37 21.66
CA GLY A 292 -27.28 -10.09 20.27
C GLY A 292 -27.09 -11.33 19.39
N TRP A 293 -26.99 -12.53 19.98
CA TRP A 293 -26.95 -13.82 19.27
C TRP A 293 -28.33 -14.46 19.08
N ALA A 294 -29.35 -13.99 19.81
CA ALA A 294 -30.64 -14.65 19.93
C ALA A 294 -31.68 -14.19 18.90
N ASP A 295 -31.55 -12.95 18.36
CA ASP A 295 -32.49 -12.40 17.37
C ASP A 295 -31.75 -11.95 16.08
N PRO A 296 -31.73 -12.81 15.04
CA PRO A 296 -31.20 -12.44 13.73
C PRO A 296 -31.95 -11.30 13.03
N ALA A 297 -33.19 -10.99 13.43
CA ALA A 297 -33.97 -9.89 12.88
C ALA A 297 -33.60 -8.53 13.52
N ASN A 298 -33.05 -8.55 14.75
CA ASN A 298 -32.54 -7.37 15.46
C ASN A 298 -31.18 -7.64 16.10
N PRO A 299 -30.11 -7.86 15.30
CA PRO A 299 -28.81 -8.17 15.86
C PRO A 299 -28.25 -7.00 16.66
N THR A 300 -27.65 -7.25 17.81
CA THR A 300 -26.88 -6.22 18.52
C THR A 300 -25.48 -6.14 17.88
N PRO A 301 -24.99 -4.94 17.50
CA PRO A 301 -23.62 -4.80 17.00
C PRO A 301 -22.61 -4.99 18.12
N CYS A 302 -21.34 -5.22 17.74
CA CYS A 302 -20.25 -5.11 18.70
C CYS A 302 -20.12 -3.64 19.17
N ILE A 303 -20.03 -3.40 20.47
CA ILE A 303 -19.92 -2.04 21.02
C ILE A 303 -18.44 -1.69 21.21
N LEU A 304 -18.03 -0.48 20.80
CA LEU A 304 -16.64 -0.03 21.01
C LEU A 304 -16.51 0.60 22.39
N PHE A 305 -17.36 1.59 22.70
CA PHE A 305 -17.61 2.00 24.08
C PHE A 305 -18.92 2.80 24.21
N THR A 306 -19.42 2.83 25.44
CA THR A 306 -20.31 3.87 25.94
C THR A 306 -19.73 4.37 27.24
N SER A 307 -19.78 5.68 27.48
CA SER A 307 -19.31 6.24 28.74
C SER A 307 -20.29 6.07 29.89
N ASN A 308 -21.46 5.41 29.69
CA ASN A 308 -22.64 5.14 30.55
C ASN A 308 -23.09 6.20 31.60
N VAL A 309 -22.18 6.95 32.22
CA VAL A 309 -22.30 8.12 33.10
C VAL A 309 -21.65 9.38 32.46
N LEU A 310 -22.08 10.55 32.92
CA LEU A 310 -21.50 11.83 32.51
C LEU A 310 -20.08 11.99 33.06
N ASN A 311 -19.19 12.59 32.27
CA ASN A 311 -17.77 12.79 32.58
C ASN A 311 -16.89 11.54 32.61
N ASP A 312 -17.35 10.42 32.09
CA ASP A 312 -16.55 9.20 32.07
C ASP A 312 -15.54 9.22 30.92
N VAL A 313 -14.26 9.08 31.28
CA VAL A 313 -13.20 8.82 30.31
C VAL A 313 -13.24 7.37 29.91
N THR A 314 -13.05 7.11 28.63
CA THR A 314 -13.01 5.75 28.10
C THR A 314 -11.72 5.49 27.34
N VAL A 315 -11.26 4.26 27.41
CA VAL A 315 -10.25 3.71 26.51
C VAL A 315 -10.74 2.34 26.02
N SER A 316 -10.74 2.16 24.71
CA SER A 316 -11.09 0.90 24.07
C SER A 316 -10.02 0.45 23.11
N ALA A 317 -9.69 -0.83 23.18
CA ALA A 317 -8.93 -1.54 22.17
C ALA A 317 -9.85 -2.53 21.47
N LEU A 318 -9.70 -2.63 20.16
CA LEU A 318 -10.44 -3.56 19.34
C LEU A 318 -9.49 -4.27 18.41
N THR A 319 -9.76 -5.55 18.15
CA THR A 319 -9.10 -6.30 17.09
C THR A 319 -10.13 -7.05 16.25
N ALA A 320 -9.79 -7.25 14.98
CA ALA A 320 -10.61 -7.96 14.02
C ALA A 320 -9.80 -8.96 13.21
N SER A 321 -10.46 -10.02 12.74
CA SER A 321 -9.93 -10.97 11.77
C SER A 321 -10.90 -11.11 10.60
N PHE A 322 -10.39 -11.26 9.38
CA PHE A 322 -11.19 -11.22 8.15
C PHE A 322 -11.15 -12.56 7.40
N ASP A 323 -12.34 -13.10 7.10
CA ASP A 323 -12.55 -14.20 6.18
C ASP A 323 -13.26 -13.68 4.92
N HIS A 324 -12.46 -13.28 3.95
CA HIS A 324 -12.96 -12.76 2.67
C HIS A 324 -13.64 -13.83 1.81
N SER A 325 -13.37 -15.13 2.04
CA SER A 325 -14.01 -16.22 1.30
C SER A 325 -15.47 -16.38 1.70
N GLN A 326 -15.77 -16.15 2.99
CA GLN A 326 -17.12 -16.18 3.54
C GLN A 326 -17.77 -14.79 3.61
N LEU A 327 -17.06 -13.74 3.20
CA LEU A 327 -17.47 -12.34 3.37
C LEU A 327 -17.83 -12.03 4.83
N ARG A 328 -16.98 -12.46 5.77
CA ARG A 328 -17.21 -12.27 7.21
C ARG A 328 -15.96 -11.75 7.92
N SER A 329 -16.16 -11.18 9.09
CA SER A 329 -15.09 -10.84 10.02
C SER A 329 -15.53 -11.06 11.46
N LEU A 330 -14.59 -11.47 12.31
CA LEU A 330 -14.75 -11.64 13.74
C LEU A 330 -14.12 -10.44 14.45
N TRP A 331 -14.82 -9.90 15.46
CA TRP A 331 -14.43 -8.69 16.17
C TRP A 331 -14.43 -8.95 17.67
N GLN A 332 -13.45 -8.37 18.37
CA GLN A 332 -13.41 -8.32 19.83
C GLN A 332 -13.00 -6.92 20.30
N VAL A 333 -13.58 -6.48 21.42
CA VAL A 333 -13.38 -5.17 22.03
C VAL A 333 -13.15 -5.35 23.52
N TYR A 334 -12.21 -4.57 24.04
CA TYR A 334 -11.98 -4.39 25.46
C TYR A 334 -11.99 -2.89 25.77
N GLN A 335 -12.90 -2.48 26.64
CA GLN A 335 -13.05 -1.12 27.15
C GLN A 335 -12.72 -1.09 28.64
N ALA A 336 -12.10 -0.01 29.08
CA ALA A 336 -12.14 0.44 30.46
C ALA A 336 -12.66 1.87 30.53
N GLU A 337 -13.38 2.20 31.59
CA GLU A 337 -13.83 3.56 31.87
C GLU A 337 -13.67 3.96 33.34
N HIS A 338 -13.70 5.28 33.57
CA HIS A 338 -13.61 5.90 34.88
C HIS A 338 -14.21 7.31 34.82
N THR A 339 -14.87 7.78 35.89
CA THR A 339 -15.31 9.18 35.96
C THR A 339 -14.13 10.14 36.14
N LEU A 340 -13.98 11.10 35.22
CA LEU A 340 -12.88 12.05 35.25
C LEU A 340 -12.78 12.80 36.58
N GLY A 341 -11.64 12.66 37.26
CA GLY A 341 -11.37 13.33 38.54
C GLY A 341 -12.00 12.68 39.76
N SER A 342 -12.67 11.53 39.59
CA SER A 342 -13.18 10.74 40.71
C SER A 342 -12.03 10.09 41.49
N THR A 343 -12.22 9.96 42.80
CA THR A 343 -11.36 9.13 43.67
C THR A 343 -12.05 7.82 44.07
N SER A 344 -13.29 7.62 43.61
CA SER A 344 -14.09 6.42 43.81
C SER A 344 -14.22 5.63 42.51
N ALA A 345 -14.34 4.32 42.62
CA ALA A 345 -14.50 3.37 41.51
C ALA A 345 -15.97 2.93 41.29
N GLU A 346 -16.93 3.66 41.87
CA GLU A 346 -18.37 3.33 41.81
C GLU A 346 -18.94 3.34 40.38
N SER A 347 -18.38 4.16 39.49
CA SER A 347 -18.75 4.26 38.08
C SER A 347 -17.81 3.48 37.16
N ASP A 348 -16.74 2.89 37.67
CA ASP A 348 -15.77 2.19 36.84
C ASP A 348 -16.38 0.92 36.25
N GLU A 349 -16.19 0.72 34.95
CA GLU A 349 -16.63 -0.47 34.21
C GLU A 349 -15.52 -0.99 33.30
N LEU A 350 -15.44 -2.31 33.21
CA LEU A 350 -14.74 -3.01 32.14
C LEU A 350 -15.78 -3.65 31.24
N LEU A 351 -15.73 -3.35 29.95
CA LEU A 351 -16.63 -3.94 28.96
C LEU A 351 -15.83 -4.80 27.97
N LEU A 352 -16.26 -6.04 27.80
CA LEU A 352 -15.74 -6.97 26.80
C LEU A 352 -16.84 -7.24 25.81
N SER A 353 -16.64 -6.92 24.53
CA SER A 353 -17.63 -7.16 23.48
C SER A 353 -17.04 -7.99 22.35
N MET A 354 -17.86 -8.81 21.71
CA MET A 354 -17.50 -9.46 20.44
C MET A 354 -18.67 -9.49 19.47
N GLY A 355 -18.38 -9.73 18.20
CA GLY A 355 -19.42 -9.94 17.20
C GLY A 355 -18.87 -10.38 15.85
N ILE A 356 -19.76 -10.87 14.99
CA ILE A 356 -19.45 -11.24 13.61
C ILE A 356 -20.07 -10.21 12.68
N LYS A 357 -19.29 -9.65 11.76
CA LYS A 357 -19.80 -8.78 10.70
C LYS A 357 -19.81 -9.52 9.38
N SER A 358 -20.93 -9.48 8.68
CA SER A 358 -21.08 -9.92 7.30
C SER A 358 -20.88 -8.74 6.34
N HIS A 359 -20.16 -8.97 5.25
CA HIS A 359 -19.77 -7.99 4.23
C HIS A 359 -20.65 -8.09 2.97
N GLN A 360 -21.90 -8.55 3.11
CA GLN A 360 -22.75 -8.97 1.98
C GLN A 360 -23.09 -7.88 0.97
N ALA A 361 -22.96 -6.60 1.34
CA ALA A 361 -23.16 -5.48 0.41
C ALA A 361 -21.91 -5.10 -0.41
N LEU A 362 -20.74 -5.70 -0.15
CA LEU A 362 -19.43 -5.35 -0.73
C LEU A 362 -18.97 -3.89 -0.55
N SER A 363 -19.87 -2.99 -0.12
CA SER A 363 -19.65 -1.57 0.13
C SER A 363 -18.61 -1.34 1.21
N ASP A 364 -18.43 -2.27 2.15
CA ASP A 364 -17.38 -2.20 3.17
C ASP A 364 -15.97 -2.13 2.54
N TYR A 365 -15.74 -2.75 1.38
CA TYR A 365 -14.45 -2.67 0.67
C TYR A 365 -14.26 -1.33 -0.06
N SER A 366 -15.36 -0.66 -0.43
CA SER A 366 -15.33 0.61 -1.15
C SER A 366 -15.28 1.80 -0.20
N VAL A 367 -16.10 1.79 0.84
CA VAL A 367 -16.30 2.92 1.77
C VAL A 367 -15.58 2.70 3.09
N GLY A 368 -15.43 1.44 3.52
CA GLY A 368 -14.93 1.07 4.85
C GLY A 368 -16.05 0.63 5.79
N ILE A 369 -15.68 0.23 7.00
CA ILE A 369 -16.61 -0.22 8.04
C ILE A 369 -17.04 0.99 8.86
N ALA A 370 -18.32 1.30 8.80
CA ALA A 370 -18.91 2.41 9.53
C ALA A 370 -18.83 2.23 11.05
N VAL A 371 -18.50 3.29 11.76
CA VAL A 371 -18.57 3.42 13.22
C VAL A 371 -19.35 4.72 13.51
N ASN A 372 -20.44 4.58 14.23
CA ASN A 372 -21.26 5.71 14.65
C ASN A 372 -20.70 6.26 15.97
N PHE A 373 -20.66 7.59 16.08
CA PHE A 373 -20.33 8.27 17.33
C PHE A 373 -21.44 9.26 17.69
N SER A 374 -21.66 9.45 18.99
CA SER A 374 -22.62 10.42 19.52
C SER A 374 -22.03 11.24 20.65
N ASN A 375 -22.34 12.54 20.68
CA ASN A 375 -21.91 13.49 21.70
C ASN A 375 -20.39 13.46 21.98
N ALA A 376 -19.60 13.11 20.96
CA ALA A 376 -18.16 12.98 21.07
C ALA A 376 -17.52 14.34 21.37
N VAL A 377 -16.58 14.36 22.31
CA VAL A 377 -15.71 15.51 22.58
C VAL A 377 -14.27 15.00 22.52
N ASN A 378 -13.56 15.33 21.45
CA ASN A 378 -12.19 14.88 21.18
C ASN A 378 -11.98 13.36 21.33
N VAL A 379 -12.89 12.54 20.81
CA VAL A 379 -12.66 11.09 20.75
C VAL A 379 -11.58 10.82 19.70
N ASN A 380 -10.48 10.21 20.11
CA ASN A 380 -9.35 9.89 19.25
C ASN A 380 -9.41 8.45 18.79
N LEU A 381 -9.24 8.22 17.50
CA LEU A 381 -9.25 6.93 16.84
C LEU A 381 -7.90 6.66 16.18
N SER A 382 -7.40 5.45 16.30
CA SER A 382 -6.21 4.94 15.59
C SER A 382 -6.49 3.55 15.06
N TRP A 383 -6.64 3.43 13.74
CA TRP A 383 -6.93 2.21 13.00
C TRP A 383 -5.70 1.72 12.26
N GLU A 384 -5.48 0.41 12.24
CA GLU A 384 -4.41 -0.25 11.51
C GLU A 384 -4.95 -1.48 10.78
N LEU A 385 -4.70 -1.57 9.47
CA LEU A 385 -4.91 -2.79 8.70
C LEU A 385 -3.65 -3.65 8.70
N ILE A 386 -3.82 -4.93 8.99
CA ILE A 386 -2.77 -5.95 8.98
C ILE A 386 -3.06 -6.87 7.80
N ARG A 387 -2.14 -6.95 6.84
CA ARG A 387 -2.29 -7.71 5.60
C ARG A 387 -1.35 -8.90 5.56
#